data_AF-A0A7J2TNA3-F1
#
_entry.id   AF-A0A7J2TNA3-F1
#
_cell.length_a   1.000
_cell.length_b   1.000
_cell.length_c   1.000
_cell.angle_alpha   90.00
_cell.angle_beta   90.00
_cell.angle_gamma   90.00
#
_symmetry.space_group_name_H-M   'P 1'
#
loop_
_entity.id
_entity.type
_entity.pdbx_description
1 polymer ?
#
loop_
_entity_poly.entity_id
_entity_poly.type
_entity_poly.pdbx_seq_one_letter_code
_entity_poly.pdbx_strand_id
1 'polypeptide(L)'
;MPHFEKIEYKPIPVRDLLLEMKNLSELMIDLAYSAALFNDKELAEDVLELEGHVDTLAYLLDMTVMIAARDAKDAEALVGVSTVAAAADKISDAAADIAAIVTQNIGVHPIVGEIFERVEERLTRAKVAKESVLIGKSIGELDLAARMGVDIIAICRNKDWIINPKETEHIQDGDTLITRGAPVGAKEFKALTEGKAIDARETAMVGRRQKQFEEIVDRFVELKDTSELMMDLAYSSLLLNSKELAEEVQRLEECVDELHTEFELLVLSSSFKKEEAKGFLGLIRLGVVTEKIADAAAEIAEVVLRGIEPHPILKMTIEEAEETVTFVSVAENSPLANKTLRDAKIPKETGMWVLAIRRGDKCIRPRPESKIEVGDVLIASGYADGEEDLKKLASP
;
A
#
# COMPACT_ATOMS: atom_id res chain seq x y z
N MET A 1 31.30 0.44 10.24
CA MET A 1 30.77 -0.93 10.36
C MET A 1 29.53 -0.81 11.20
N PRO A 2 28.36 -1.28 10.74
CA PRO A 2 27.19 -1.39 11.61
C PRO A 2 27.60 -2.23 12.83
N HIS A 3 27.19 -1.79 14.01
CA HIS A 3 27.48 -2.49 15.25
C HIS A 3 26.43 -3.58 15.40
N PHE A 4 26.71 -4.77 14.85
CA PHE A 4 25.84 -5.91 15.06
C PHE A 4 25.86 -6.27 16.54
N GLU A 5 24.72 -6.11 17.21
CA GLU A 5 24.55 -6.58 18.57
C GLU A 5 24.61 -8.10 18.61
N LYS A 6 25.15 -8.65 19.70
CA LYS A 6 25.17 -10.10 19.90
C LYS A 6 23.74 -10.56 20.21
N ILE A 7 23.15 -11.33 19.29
CA ILE A 7 21.83 -11.91 19.49
C ILE A 7 21.95 -13.17 20.35
N GLU A 8 21.15 -13.23 21.42
CA GLU A 8 21.06 -14.37 22.33
C GLU A 8 19.62 -14.87 22.40
N TYR A 9 19.45 -16.17 22.58
CA TYR A 9 18.13 -16.79 22.71
C TYR A 9 17.31 -16.15 23.84
N LYS A 10 16.05 -15.85 23.53
CA LYS A 10 15.02 -15.43 24.50
C LYS A 10 13.78 -16.32 24.31
N PRO A 11 13.14 -16.80 25.40
CA PRO A 11 11.98 -17.69 25.31
C PRO A 11 10.71 -16.90 24.97
N ILE A 12 10.60 -16.40 23.75
CA ILE A 12 9.46 -15.66 23.22
C ILE A 12 8.62 -16.61 22.35
N PRO A 13 7.28 -16.62 22.46
CA PRO A 13 6.44 -17.45 21.61
C PRO A 13 6.61 -17.11 20.12
N VAL A 14 6.70 -18.14 19.28
CA VAL A 14 6.82 -17.98 17.80
C VAL A 14 5.70 -17.13 17.21
N ARG A 15 4.47 -17.29 17.73
CA ARG A 15 3.31 -16.48 17.33
C ARG A 15 3.56 -14.98 17.53
N ASP A 16 4.06 -14.61 18.70
CA ASP A 16 4.23 -13.20 19.07
C ASP A 16 5.35 -12.56 18.23
N LEU A 17 6.44 -13.30 18.00
CA LEU A 17 7.52 -12.88 17.10
C LEU A 17 7.02 -12.69 15.67
N LEU A 18 6.27 -13.66 15.12
CA LEU A 18 5.77 -13.59 13.76
C LEU A 18 4.74 -12.46 13.56
N LEU A 19 3.85 -12.25 14.54
CA LEU A 19 2.88 -11.15 14.52
C LEU A 19 3.58 -9.79 14.49
N GLU A 20 4.62 -9.63 15.31
CA GLU A 20 5.40 -8.41 15.35
C GLU A 20 6.16 -8.19 14.03
N MET A 21 6.82 -9.24 13.49
CA MET A 21 7.48 -9.16 12.17
C MET A 21 6.52 -8.77 11.05
N LYS A 22 5.35 -9.41 10.97
CA LYS A 22 4.31 -9.07 9.97
C LYS A 22 3.94 -7.59 10.07
N ASN A 23 3.49 -7.14 11.24
CA ASN A 23 2.97 -5.79 11.43
C ASN A 23 4.05 -4.72 11.18
N LEU A 24 5.30 -4.99 11.58
CA LEU A 24 6.41 -4.09 11.33
C LEU A 24 6.76 -4.04 9.84
N SER A 25 6.83 -5.18 9.16
CA SER A 25 7.15 -5.22 7.72
C SER A 25 6.15 -4.42 6.88
N GLU A 26 4.85 -4.51 7.20
CA GLU A 26 3.79 -3.73 6.54
C GLU A 26 3.91 -2.23 6.84
N LEU A 27 4.07 -1.86 8.12
CA LEU A 27 4.26 -0.47 8.53
C LEU A 27 5.51 0.14 7.87
N MET A 28 6.59 -0.61 7.76
CA MET A 28 7.85 -0.13 7.17
C MET A 28 7.67 0.23 5.70
N ILE A 29 6.84 -0.47 4.93
CA ILE A 29 6.54 -0.13 3.53
C ILE A 29 5.94 1.29 3.45
N ASP A 30 4.90 1.55 4.25
CA ASP A 30 4.22 2.85 4.28
C ASP A 30 5.16 3.98 4.68
N LEU A 31 5.97 3.75 5.72
CA LEU A 31 6.95 4.72 6.20
C LEU A 31 8.04 4.98 5.15
N ALA A 32 8.53 3.93 4.48
CA ALA A 32 9.60 4.05 3.51
C ALA A 32 9.14 4.80 2.25
N TYR A 33 7.94 4.50 1.75
CA TYR A 33 7.35 5.25 0.64
C TYR A 33 7.06 6.71 1.03
N SER A 34 6.57 6.96 2.24
CA SER A 34 6.40 8.31 2.78
C SER A 34 7.74 9.06 2.84
N ALA A 35 8.80 8.41 3.32
CA ALA A 35 10.14 8.98 3.41
C ALA A 35 10.69 9.32 2.02
N ALA A 36 10.49 8.44 1.04
CA ALA A 36 10.85 8.68 -0.35
C ALA A 36 10.08 9.88 -0.93
N LEU A 37 8.77 9.95 -0.70
CA LEU A 37 7.89 11.01 -1.19
C LEU A 37 8.29 12.40 -0.66
N PHE A 38 8.46 12.50 0.66
CA PHE A 38 8.76 13.78 1.30
C PHE A 38 10.27 14.09 1.35
N ASN A 39 11.09 13.17 0.84
CA ASN A 39 12.55 13.19 0.99
C ASN A 39 12.92 13.44 2.47
N ASP A 40 12.22 12.74 3.36
CA ASP A 40 12.34 12.85 4.80
C ASP A 40 13.40 11.86 5.29
N LYS A 41 14.52 12.40 5.77
CA LYS A 41 15.64 11.58 6.24
C LYS A 41 15.42 11.03 7.64
N GLU A 42 14.70 11.74 8.49
CA GLU A 42 14.42 11.26 9.85
C GLU A 42 13.52 10.03 9.75
N LEU A 43 12.47 10.11 8.92
CA LEU A 43 11.59 8.97 8.66
C LEU A 43 12.32 7.80 7.99
N ALA A 44 13.26 8.08 7.07
CA ALA A 44 14.08 7.04 6.46
C ALA A 44 15.05 6.38 7.48
N GLU A 45 15.57 7.14 8.44
CA GLU A 45 16.40 6.60 9.53
C GLU A 45 15.56 5.72 10.48
N ASP A 46 14.32 6.11 10.78
CA ASP A 46 13.39 5.29 11.56
C ASP A 46 13.13 3.92 10.89
N VAL A 47 12.95 3.89 9.56
CA VAL A 47 12.78 2.62 8.81
C VAL A 47 14.00 1.71 8.96
N LEU A 48 15.21 2.26 8.91
CA LEU A 48 16.44 1.47 9.08
C LEU A 48 16.60 0.94 10.52
N GLU A 49 16.11 1.68 11.53
CA GLU A 49 16.08 1.17 12.90
C GLU A 49 15.07 0.02 13.05
N LEU A 50 13.91 0.13 12.39
CA LEU A 50 12.90 -0.93 12.36
C LEU A 50 13.40 -2.20 11.65
N GLU A 51 14.14 -2.07 10.55
CA GLU A 51 14.80 -3.21 9.87
C GLU A 51 15.71 -3.98 10.84
N GLY A 52 16.60 -3.29 11.56
CA GLY A 52 17.45 -3.93 12.56
C GLY A 52 16.68 -4.62 13.70
N HIS A 53 15.46 -4.15 14.01
CA HIS A 53 14.57 -4.81 14.97
C HIS A 53 13.93 -6.07 14.36
N VAL A 54 13.44 -6.00 13.12
CA VAL A 54 12.88 -7.16 12.40
C VAL A 54 13.94 -8.26 12.22
N ASP A 55 15.16 -7.89 11.83
CA ASP A 55 16.34 -8.77 11.80
C ASP A 55 16.48 -9.56 13.12
N THR A 56 16.42 -8.84 14.25
CA THR A 56 16.57 -9.43 15.58
C THR A 56 15.43 -10.41 15.89
N LEU A 57 14.20 -10.07 15.49
CA LEU A 57 13.03 -10.93 15.64
C LEU A 57 13.17 -12.20 14.79
N ALA A 58 13.68 -12.11 13.56
CA ALA A 58 13.92 -13.24 12.67
C ALA A 58 14.89 -14.25 13.31
N TYR A 59 16.02 -13.78 13.85
CA TYR A 59 16.97 -14.64 14.57
C TYR A 59 16.35 -15.33 15.80
N LEU A 60 15.53 -14.61 16.57
CA LEU A 60 14.84 -15.16 17.74
C LEU A 60 13.80 -16.21 17.34
N LEU A 61 13.08 -15.97 16.24
CA LEU A 61 12.09 -16.88 15.70
C LEU A 61 12.76 -18.18 15.25
N ASP A 62 13.84 -18.08 14.48
CA ASP A 62 14.58 -19.24 13.99
C ASP A 62 15.15 -20.08 15.13
N MET A 63 15.78 -19.45 16.13
CA MET A 63 16.25 -20.18 17.31
C MET A 63 15.11 -20.90 18.03
N THR A 64 13.95 -20.27 18.14
CA THR A 64 12.78 -20.85 18.81
C THR A 64 12.19 -22.02 18.02
N VAL A 65 12.08 -21.88 16.69
CA VAL A 65 11.65 -22.95 15.78
C VAL A 65 12.62 -24.14 15.83
N MET A 66 13.93 -23.88 15.79
CA MET A 66 14.97 -24.93 15.88
C MET A 66 14.91 -25.71 17.20
N ILE A 67 14.63 -25.04 18.32
CA ILE A 67 14.48 -25.68 19.63
C ILE A 67 13.16 -26.48 19.71
N ALA A 68 12.11 -26.01 19.03
CA ALA A 68 10.79 -26.64 19.04
C ALA A 68 10.78 -27.95 18.22
N ALA A 69 11.49 -28.01 17.09
CA ALA A 69 11.52 -29.19 16.22
C ALA A 69 12.34 -30.34 16.83
N ARG A 70 11.71 -31.49 17.11
CA ARG A 70 12.38 -32.67 17.71
C ARG A 70 12.55 -33.82 16.75
N ASP A 71 11.75 -33.87 15.70
CA ASP A 71 11.77 -34.89 14.67
C ASP A 71 11.41 -34.32 13.28
N ALA A 72 11.40 -35.20 12.28
CA ALA A 72 11.08 -34.80 10.90
C ALA A 72 9.67 -34.24 10.75
N LYS A 73 8.70 -34.74 11.53
CA LYS A 73 7.31 -34.29 11.46
C LYS A 73 7.17 -32.88 12.04
N ASP A 74 7.84 -32.60 13.15
CA ASP A 74 7.87 -31.24 13.71
C ASP A 74 8.56 -30.27 12.74
N ALA A 75 9.64 -30.70 12.08
CA ALA A 75 10.33 -29.89 11.07
C ALA A 75 9.44 -29.57 9.86
N GLU A 76 8.72 -30.57 9.33
CA GLU A 76 7.75 -30.39 8.24
C GLU A 76 6.61 -29.44 8.64
N ALA A 77 6.16 -29.46 9.90
CA ALA A 77 5.11 -28.57 10.39
C ALA A 77 5.60 -27.13 10.61
N LEU A 78 6.87 -26.94 11.01
CA LEU A 78 7.42 -25.62 11.35
C LEU A 78 8.14 -24.93 10.18
N VAL A 79 8.51 -25.65 9.12
CA VAL A 79 9.22 -25.05 7.98
C VAL A 79 8.41 -23.90 7.35
N GLY A 80 7.09 -24.05 7.24
CA GLY A 80 6.23 -22.97 6.73
C GLY A 80 6.27 -21.72 7.61
N VAL A 81 6.48 -21.86 8.92
CA VAL A 81 6.60 -20.72 9.83
C VAL A 81 7.91 -19.96 9.58
N SER A 82 9.03 -20.67 9.46
CA SER A 82 10.32 -20.04 9.11
C SER A 82 10.28 -19.42 7.71
N THR A 83 9.63 -20.04 6.74
CA THR A 83 9.48 -19.46 5.38
C THR A 83 8.71 -18.15 5.40
N VAL A 84 7.57 -18.10 6.11
CA VAL A 84 6.78 -16.85 6.22
C VAL A 84 7.55 -15.77 6.99
N ALA A 85 8.27 -16.14 8.05
CA ALA A 85 9.12 -15.20 8.78
C ALA A 85 10.23 -14.62 7.89
N ALA A 86 10.91 -15.46 7.11
CA ALA A 86 11.94 -15.02 6.17
C ALA A 86 11.39 -14.12 5.07
N ALA A 87 10.16 -14.36 4.60
CA ALA A 87 9.52 -13.48 3.64
C ALA A 87 9.12 -12.13 4.25
N ALA A 88 8.63 -12.10 5.50
CA ALA A 88 8.37 -10.85 6.22
C ALA A 88 9.66 -10.03 6.45
N ASP A 89 10.77 -10.71 6.74
CA ASP A 89 12.11 -10.13 6.84
C ASP A 89 12.54 -9.53 5.48
N LYS A 90 12.37 -10.27 4.37
CA LYS A 90 12.64 -9.79 3.00
C LYS A 90 11.80 -8.55 2.63
N ILE A 91 10.56 -8.44 3.12
CA ILE A 91 9.73 -7.24 2.95
C ILE A 91 10.32 -6.06 3.74
N SER A 92 10.81 -6.31 4.96
CA SER A 92 11.45 -5.28 5.79
C SER A 92 12.75 -4.78 5.15
N ASP A 93 13.56 -5.67 4.57
CA ASP A 93 14.76 -5.34 3.78
C ASP A 93 14.40 -4.47 2.57
N ALA A 94 13.31 -4.82 1.87
CA ALA A 94 12.82 -4.03 0.76
C ALA A 94 12.44 -2.61 1.23
N ALA A 95 11.70 -2.47 2.32
CA ALA A 95 11.39 -1.14 2.86
C ALA A 95 12.66 -0.35 3.25
N ALA A 96 13.66 -1.01 3.86
CA ALA A 96 14.95 -0.42 4.17
C ALA A 96 15.71 0.04 2.91
N ASP A 97 15.64 -0.73 1.81
CA ASP A 97 16.22 -0.35 0.52
C ASP A 97 15.57 0.93 -0.06
N ILE A 98 14.25 1.12 0.11
CA ILE A 98 13.57 2.38 -0.26
C ILE A 98 14.11 3.53 0.60
N ALA A 99 14.18 3.35 1.92
CA ALA A 99 14.70 4.36 2.83
C ALA A 99 16.17 4.72 2.51
N ALA A 100 16.97 3.74 2.09
CA ALA A 100 18.34 3.93 1.67
C ALA A 100 18.50 4.87 0.45
N ILE A 101 17.50 4.95 -0.44
CA ILE A 101 17.50 5.92 -1.56
C ILE A 101 17.55 7.36 -1.02
N VAL A 102 16.86 7.62 0.09
CA VAL A 102 16.77 8.93 0.73
C VAL A 102 18.02 9.23 1.55
N THR A 103 18.44 8.30 2.43
CA THR A 103 19.61 8.51 3.32
C THR A 103 20.91 8.65 2.53
N GLN A 104 21.06 7.95 1.41
CA GLN A 104 22.23 8.04 0.53
C GLN A 104 22.27 9.29 -0.37
N ASN A 105 21.29 10.21 -0.27
CA ASN A 105 21.16 11.38 -1.14
C ASN A 105 21.22 11.04 -2.63
N ILE A 106 20.66 9.88 -2.99
CA ILE A 106 20.31 9.57 -4.38
C ILE A 106 19.09 10.41 -4.72
N GLY A 107 18.13 10.43 -3.78
CA GLY A 107 16.88 11.16 -3.91
C GLY A 107 15.98 10.51 -4.95
N VAL A 108 14.72 10.90 -4.93
CA VAL A 108 13.76 10.49 -5.94
C VAL A 108 13.58 11.59 -6.97
N HIS A 109 13.44 11.21 -8.24
CA HIS A 109 13.11 12.20 -9.28
C HIS A 109 11.80 12.91 -8.89
N PRO A 110 11.61 14.22 -9.16
CA PRO A 110 10.38 14.95 -8.78
C PRO A 110 9.08 14.31 -9.24
N ILE A 111 9.15 13.45 -10.27
CA ILE A 111 8.04 12.62 -10.77
C ILE A 111 7.51 11.65 -9.73
N VAL A 112 8.29 11.29 -8.70
CA VAL A 112 7.80 10.47 -7.59
C VAL A 112 6.68 11.19 -6.85
N GLY A 113 6.71 12.52 -6.75
CA GLY A 113 5.56 13.29 -6.29
C GLY A 113 4.31 13.06 -7.15
N GLU A 114 4.46 12.97 -8.48
CA GLU A 114 3.35 12.67 -9.41
C GLU A 114 2.86 11.21 -9.32
N ILE A 115 3.77 10.27 -9.03
CA ILE A 115 3.47 8.86 -8.76
C ILE A 115 2.59 8.75 -7.52
N PHE A 116 3.05 9.25 -6.38
CA PHE A 116 2.30 9.14 -5.13
C PHE A 116 1.03 9.98 -5.12
N GLU A 117 0.98 11.08 -5.88
CA GLU A 117 -0.27 11.79 -6.17
C GLU A 117 -1.33 10.90 -6.87
N ARG A 118 -0.94 9.82 -7.54
CA ARG A 118 -1.84 8.89 -8.24
C ARG A 118 -2.09 7.59 -7.47
N VAL A 119 -1.16 7.18 -6.61
CA VAL A 119 -1.18 5.92 -5.83
C VAL A 119 -1.90 6.07 -4.49
N GLU A 120 -1.63 7.12 -3.71
CA GLU A 120 -2.17 7.28 -2.34
C GLU A 120 -3.29 8.32 -2.28
N GLU A 121 -4.22 8.15 -1.33
CA GLU A 121 -5.18 9.20 -0.97
C GLU A 121 -4.41 10.46 -0.56
N ARG A 122 -4.52 11.50 -1.39
CA ARG A 122 -3.52 12.58 -1.47
C ARG A 122 -3.43 13.39 -0.21
N LEU A 123 -2.25 13.42 0.40
CA LEU A 123 -1.82 14.54 1.25
C LEU A 123 -1.56 15.78 0.38
N THR A 124 -2.48 16.74 0.40
CA THR A 124 -2.39 18.00 -0.36
C THR A 124 -2.18 19.16 0.59
N ARG A 125 -1.15 19.97 0.31
CA ARG A 125 -0.88 21.22 1.01
C ARG A 125 -1.40 22.42 0.22
N ALA A 126 -2.27 23.22 0.81
CA ALA A 126 -2.79 24.45 0.20
C ALA A 126 -2.72 25.63 1.17
N LYS A 127 -2.24 26.79 0.69
CA LYS A 127 -2.23 28.02 1.48
C LYS A 127 -3.50 28.81 1.21
N VAL A 128 -4.19 29.21 2.29
CA VAL A 128 -5.42 30.00 2.22
C VAL A 128 -5.07 31.40 1.73
N ALA A 129 -5.54 31.73 0.52
CA ALA A 129 -5.44 33.06 -0.05
C ALA A 129 -6.49 33.99 0.54
N LYS A 130 -6.24 35.31 0.49
CA LYS A 130 -7.14 36.34 1.04
C LYS A 130 -8.53 36.33 0.42
N GLU A 131 -8.63 35.83 -0.80
CA GLU A 131 -9.85 35.74 -1.59
C GLU A 131 -10.56 34.39 -1.42
N SER A 132 -10.05 33.50 -0.56
CA SER A 132 -10.62 32.16 -0.39
C SER A 132 -11.99 32.19 0.27
N VAL A 133 -12.93 31.43 -0.31
CA VAL A 133 -14.29 31.21 0.23
C VAL A 133 -14.31 30.38 1.50
N LEU A 134 -13.15 29.85 1.92
CA LEU A 134 -12.98 29.03 3.11
C LEU A 134 -12.73 29.88 4.37
N ILE A 135 -12.31 31.14 4.22
CA ILE A 135 -12.01 32.02 5.35
C ILE A 135 -13.26 32.22 6.23
N GLY A 136 -13.10 31.99 7.54
CA GLY A 136 -14.12 32.18 8.56
C GLY A 136 -15.08 31.01 8.74
N LYS A 137 -15.09 30.03 7.83
CA LYS A 137 -15.90 28.82 7.97
C LYS A 137 -15.25 27.83 8.92
N SER A 138 -16.08 27.07 9.65
CA SER A 138 -15.58 25.96 10.44
C SER A 138 -15.34 24.72 9.56
N ILE A 139 -14.49 23.80 10.00
CA ILE A 139 -14.23 22.54 9.26
C ILE A 139 -15.52 21.75 9.05
N GLY A 140 -16.36 21.62 10.08
CA GLY A 140 -17.64 20.90 10.00
C GLY A 140 -18.64 21.56 9.05
N GLU A 141 -18.65 22.88 8.94
CA GLU A 141 -19.52 23.61 8.00
C GLU A 141 -19.15 23.39 6.53
N LEU A 142 -17.89 23.03 6.26
CA LEU A 142 -17.39 22.84 4.90
C LEU A 142 -17.75 21.47 4.34
N ASP A 143 -17.91 20.47 5.21
CA ASP A 143 -18.26 19.08 4.89
C ASP A 143 -17.46 18.53 3.69
N LEU A 144 -16.14 18.78 3.71
CA LEU A 144 -15.26 18.50 2.58
C LEU A 144 -15.16 16.99 2.29
N ALA A 145 -15.28 16.16 3.33
CA ALA A 145 -15.26 14.71 3.21
C ALA A 145 -16.48 14.22 2.41
N ALA A 146 -17.71 14.67 2.74
CA ALA A 146 -18.89 14.23 2.01
C ALA A 146 -19.02 14.89 0.62
N ARG A 147 -18.59 16.16 0.48
CA ARG A 147 -18.75 16.91 -0.76
C ARG A 147 -17.71 16.58 -1.83
N MET A 148 -16.47 16.37 -1.40
CA MET A 148 -15.32 16.28 -2.31
C MET A 148 -14.43 15.07 -2.00
N GLY A 149 -14.70 14.30 -0.94
CA GLY A 149 -13.86 13.17 -0.56
C GLY A 149 -12.50 13.60 -0.03
N VAL A 150 -12.42 14.75 0.66
CA VAL A 150 -11.19 15.32 1.22
C VAL A 150 -11.39 15.69 2.68
N ASP A 151 -10.45 15.30 3.53
CA ASP A 151 -10.43 15.63 4.95
C ASP A 151 -9.24 16.54 5.32
N ILE A 152 -9.41 17.50 6.22
CA ILE A 152 -8.33 18.38 6.68
C ILE A 152 -7.66 17.74 7.89
N ILE A 153 -6.46 17.19 7.70
CA ILE A 153 -5.73 16.50 8.76
C ILE A 153 -4.83 17.43 9.58
N ALA A 154 -4.44 18.59 9.04
CA ALA A 154 -3.67 19.57 9.79
C ALA A 154 -3.82 21.01 9.29
N ILE A 155 -3.65 21.98 10.19
CA ILE A 155 -3.56 23.41 9.91
C ILE A 155 -2.26 23.95 10.47
N CYS A 156 -1.43 24.57 9.62
CA CYS A 156 -0.27 25.34 10.06
C CYS A 156 -0.61 26.84 10.04
N ARG A 157 -0.61 27.47 11.21
CA ARG A 157 -0.94 28.87 11.44
C ARG A 157 0.23 29.54 12.14
N ASN A 158 0.82 30.57 11.53
CA ASN A 158 1.97 31.30 12.11
C ASN A 158 3.17 30.43 12.53
N LYS A 159 3.39 29.28 11.85
CA LYS A 159 4.40 28.24 12.15
C LYS A 159 4.05 27.30 13.31
N ASP A 160 2.88 27.45 13.93
CA ASP A 160 2.32 26.48 14.86
C ASP A 160 1.42 25.49 14.12
N TRP A 161 1.38 24.24 14.60
CA TRP A 161 0.62 23.15 13.98
C TRP A 161 -0.59 22.78 14.84
N ILE A 162 -1.73 22.63 14.17
CA ILE A 162 -2.96 22.07 14.73
C ILE A 162 -3.21 20.76 13.96
N ILE A 163 -2.94 19.63 14.60
CA ILE A 163 -3.10 18.29 14.01
C ILE A 163 -4.48 17.75 14.41
N ASN A 164 -5.18 17.10 13.47
CA ASN A 164 -6.56 16.63 13.61
C ASN A 164 -7.49 17.72 14.16
N PRO A 165 -7.61 18.84 13.45
CA PRO A 165 -8.41 19.97 13.91
C PRO A 165 -9.87 19.55 14.11
N LYS A 166 -10.49 20.06 15.18
CA LYS A 166 -11.90 19.76 15.49
C LYS A 166 -12.83 20.41 14.45
N GLU A 167 -14.03 19.87 14.29
CA GLU A 167 -15.06 20.43 13.38
C GLU A 167 -15.41 21.90 13.64
N THR A 168 -15.17 22.37 14.87
CA THR A 168 -15.37 23.76 15.31
C THR A 168 -14.20 24.69 14.98
N GLU A 169 -13.07 24.19 14.48
CA GLU A 169 -11.91 25.01 14.14
C GLU A 169 -12.21 25.85 12.90
N HIS A 170 -11.88 27.15 12.94
CA HIS A 170 -12.15 28.08 11.86
C HIS A 170 -10.90 28.33 11.03
N ILE A 171 -11.06 28.35 9.70
CA ILE A 171 -9.97 28.64 8.76
C ILE A 171 -9.71 30.14 8.69
N GLN A 172 -8.44 30.54 8.75
CA GLN A 172 -7.98 31.94 8.75
C GLN A 172 -7.16 32.28 7.49
N ASP A 173 -7.08 33.58 7.17
CA ASP A 173 -6.20 34.07 6.12
C ASP A 173 -4.74 33.69 6.41
N GLY A 174 -4.05 33.16 5.40
CA GLY A 174 -2.66 32.74 5.50
C GLY A 174 -2.41 31.39 6.17
N ASP A 175 -3.45 30.71 6.66
CA ASP A 175 -3.35 29.32 7.11
C ASP A 175 -2.82 28.42 5.98
N THR A 176 -2.07 27.39 6.35
CA THR A 176 -1.67 26.31 5.45
C THR A 176 -2.40 25.05 5.85
N LEU A 177 -3.31 24.58 5.00
CA LEU A 177 -4.13 23.41 5.24
C LEU A 177 -3.45 22.19 4.60
N ILE A 178 -3.34 21.11 5.37
CA ILE A 178 -2.94 19.79 4.90
C ILE A 178 -4.19 18.93 4.87
N THR A 179 -4.48 18.36 3.72
CA THR A 179 -5.69 17.55 3.52
C THR A 179 -5.36 16.17 2.99
N ARG A 180 -6.13 15.15 3.35
CA ARG A 180 -6.06 13.79 2.79
C ARG A 180 -7.29 13.51 1.93
N GLY A 181 -7.17 12.93 0.75
CA GLY A 181 -8.34 12.43 0.02
C GLY A 181 -8.23 12.31 -1.49
N ALA A 182 -9.36 12.11 -2.15
CA ALA A 182 -9.43 11.75 -3.56
C ALA A 182 -8.84 12.83 -4.50
N PRO A 183 -8.14 12.45 -5.59
CA PRO A 183 -7.45 13.38 -6.50
C PRO A 183 -8.30 14.51 -7.07
N VAL A 184 -9.55 14.21 -7.42
CA VAL A 184 -10.50 15.19 -7.97
C VAL A 184 -10.88 16.22 -6.91
N GLY A 185 -11.20 15.75 -5.71
CA GLY A 185 -11.55 16.61 -4.58
C GLY A 185 -10.38 17.47 -4.11
N ALA A 186 -9.16 16.94 -4.11
CA ALA A 186 -7.97 17.68 -3.72
C ALA A 186 -7.68 18.85 -4.68
N LYS A 187 -7.89 18.66 -5.99
CA LYS A 187 -7.76 19.73 -7.00
C LYS A 187 -8.84 20.80 -6.84
N GLU A 188 -10.09 20.38 -6.64
CA GLU A 188 -11.20 21.30 -6.37
C GLU A 188 -10.98 22.07 -5.06
N PHE A 189 -10.53 21.39 -4.01
CA PHE A 189 -10.16 21.99 -2.73
C PHE A 189 -9.07 23.06 -2.93
N LYS A 190 -7.97 22.72 -3.61
CA LYS A 190 -6.87 23.68 -3.86
C LYS A 190 -7.35 24.94 -4.59
N ALA A 191 -8.26 24.80 -5.56
CA ALA A 191 -8.86 25.94 -6.25
C ALA A 191 -9.70 26.84 -5.32
N LEU A 192 -10.50 26.25 -4.42
CA LEU A 192 -11.27 26.97 -3.41
C LEU A 192 -10.37 27.67 -2.38
N THR A 193 -9.25 27.05 -2.03
CA THR A 193 -8.29 27.54 -1.04
C THR A 193 -7.42 28.69 -1.58
N GLU A 194 -7.06 28.67 -2.86
CA GLU A 194 -6.21 29.69 -3.49
C GLU A 194 -6.98 30.85 -4.15
N GLY A 195 -8.32 30.80 -4.19
CA GLY A 195 -9.17 31.88 -4.71
C GLY A 195 -9.09 32.08 -6.23
N LYS A 196 -8.54 31.12 -6.97
CA LYS A 196 -8.42 31.16 -8.44
C LYS A 196 -9.54 30.37 -9.09
N ALA A 197 -10.24 30.99 -10.05
CA ALA A 197 -10.96 30.23 -11.06
C ALA A 197 -9.95 29.39 -11.84
N ILE A 198 -10.33 28.16 -12.23
CA ILE A 198 -9.50 27.25 -13.02
C ILE A 198 -9.07 27.98 -14.30
N ASP A 199 -7.88 28.55 -14.29
CA ASP A 199 -7.25 29.09 -15.49
C ASP A 199 -6.71 27.87 -16.24
N ALA A 200 -7.44 27.39 -17.23
CA ALA A 200 -7.05 26.27 -18.11
C ALA A 200 -5.87 26.65 -19.04
N ARG A 201 -4.98 27.53 -18.58
CA ARG A 201 -3.80 28.03 -19.29
C ARG A 201 -2.59 28.10 -18.37
N GLU A 202 -2.27 26.95 -17.79
CA GLU A 202 -0.88 26.60 -17.49
C GLU A 202 -0.56 25.18 -18.02
N THR A 203 -1.15 24.82 -19.16
CA THR A 203 -0.77 23.64 -19.94
C THR A 203 -0.28 24.08 -21.31
N ALA A 204 0.91 24.68 -21.34
CA ALA A 204 1.58 25.04 -22.58
C ALA A 204 3.10 24.89 -22.47
N MET A 205 3.55 23.66 -22.25
CA MET A 205 4.75 23.13 -22.92
C MET A 205 4.47 21.68 -23.32
N VAL A 206 4.11 21.49 -24.60
CA VAL A 206 3.86 20.19 -25.22
C VAL A 206 5.19 19.56 -25.63
N GLY A 207 5.46 18.35 -25.18
CA GLY A 207 6.56 17.53 -25.69
C GLY A 207 6.31 16.04 -25.44
N ARG A 208 6.83 15.17 -26.32
CA ARG A 208 6.85 13.70 -26.13
C ARG A 208 7.35 13.28 -24.74
N ARG A 209 8.18 14.12 -24.09
CA ARG A 209 8.69 13.94 -22.73
C ARG A 209 7.56 13.76 -21.71
N GLN A 210 6.52 14.59 -21.71
CA GLN A 210 5.42 14.51 -20.73
C GLN A 210 4.67 13.18 -20.81
N LYS A 211 4.38 12.70 -22.04
CA LYS A 211 3.72 11.41 -22.24
C LYS A 211 4.56 10.22 -21.80
N GLN A 212 5.86 10.25 -22.09
CA GLN A 212 6.79 9.21 -21.65
C GLN A 212 6.88 9.17 -20.12
N PHE A 213 6.82 10.34 -19.47
CA PHE A 213 6.79 10.44 -18.01
C PHE A 213 5.47 9.93 -17.41
N GLU A 214 4.32 10.30 -17.98
CA GLU A 214 3.01 9.76 -17.57
C GLU A 214 2.99 8.23 -17.65
N GLU A 215 3.59 7.65 -18.69
CA GLU A 215 3.69 6.20 -18.89
C GLU A 215 4.58 5.51 -17.84
N ILE A 216 5.73 6.10 -17.49
CA ILE A 216 6.60 5.60 -16.40
C ILE A 216 5.85 5.61 -15.07
N VAL A 217 5.12 6.69 -14.80
CA VAL A 217 4.30 6.83 -13.60
C VAL A 217 3.23 5.75 -13.55
N ASP A 218 2.49 5.58 -14.64
CA ASP A 218 1.43 4.59 -14.74
C ASP A 218 1.94 3.17 -14.52
N ARG A 219 3.09 2.82 -15.11
CA ARG A 219 3.70 1.51 -14.91
C ARG A 219 4.18 1.27 -13.50
N PHE A 220 4.77 2.26 -12.85
CA PHE A 220 5.16 2.12 -11.46
C PHE A 220 3.96 1.98 -10.53
N VAL A 221 2.89 2.75 -10.75
CA VAL A 221 1.64 2.61 -9.99
C VAL A 221 1.09 1.20 -10.12
N GLU A 222 1.02 0.67 -11.34
CA GLU A 222 0.54 -0.69 -11.62
C GLU A 222 1.42 -1.75 -10.93
N LEU A 223 2.74 -1.58 -10.95
CA LEU A 223 3.69 -2.46 -10.26
C LEU A 223 3.44 -2.49 -8.74
N LYS A 224 3.36 -1.31 -8.10
CA LYS A 224 3.13 -1.19 -6.66
C LYS A 224 1.76 -1.70 -6.24
N ASP A 225 0.71 -1.32 -6.96
CA ASP A 225 -0.65 -1.76 -6.68
C ASP A 225 -0.78 -3.29 -6.75
N THR A 226 -0.04 -3.91 -7.68
CA THR A 226 -0.02 -5.36 -7.85
C THR A 226 0.77 -6.04 -6.74
N SER A 227 1.94 -5.52 -6.35
CA SER A 227 2.73 -6.10 -5.25
C SER A 227 1.98 -6.06 -3.91
N GLU A 228 1.26 -4.98 -3.62
CA GLU A 228 0.42 -4.88 -2.41
C GLU A 228 -0.73 -5.88 -2.44
N LEU A 229 -1.42 -6.00 -3.57
CA LEU A 229 -2.46 -7.01 -3.73
C LEU A 229 -1.91 -8.43 -3.52
N MET A 230 -0.72 -8.72 -4.04
CA MET A 230 -0.08 -10.01 -3.84
C MET A 230 0.17 -10.32 -2.38
N MET A 231 0.62 -9.34 -1.58
CA MET A 231 0.78 -9.51 -0.13
C MET A 231 -0.53 -9.91 0.54
N ASP A 232 -1.62 -9.17 0.27
CA ASP A 232 -2.94 -9.44 0.83
C ASP A 232 -3.41 -10.87 0.49
N LEU A 233 -3.27 -11.26 -0.77
CA LEU A 233 -3.65 -12.59 -1.27
C LEU A 233 -2.76 -13.69 -0.68
N ALA A 234 -1.47 -13.43 -0.49
CA ALA A 234 -0.51 -14.40 0.04
C ALA A 234 -0.83 -14.75 1.49
N TYR A 235 -1.04 -13.75 2.37
CA TYR A 235 -1.48 -14.00 3.74
C TYR A 235 -2.86 -14.66 3.78
N SER A 236 -3.78 -14.23 2.93
CA SER A 236 -5.10 -14.86 2.80
C SER A 236 -5.01 -16.34 2.41
N SER A 237 -4.05 -16.68 1.54
CA SER A 237 -3.84 -18.06 1.09
C SER A 237 -3.45 -18.97 2.24
N LEU A 238 -2.60 -18.48 3.16
CA LEU A 238 -2.22 -19.19 4.38
C LEU A 238 -3.39 -19.31 5.35
N LEU A 239 -4.12 -18.21 5.56
CA LEU A 239 -5.25 -18.16 6.49
C LEU A 239 -6.34 -19.18 6.12
N LEU A 240 -6.67 -19.24 4.84
CA LEU A 240 -7.73 -20.09 4.30
C LEU A 240 -7.22 -21.45 3.82
N ASN A 241 -5.89 -21.68 3.87
CA ASN A 241 -5.23 -22.82 3.23
C ASN A 241 -5.71 -23.01 1.77
N SER A 242 -5.80 -21.89 1.04
CA SER A 242 -6.43 -21.83 -0.28
C SER A 242 -5.39 -21.91 -1.38
N LYS A 243 -5.35 -23.06 -2.06
CA LYS A 243 -4.49 -23.25 -3.23
C LYS A 243 -4.87 -22.31 -4.39
N GLU A 244 -6.15 -21.98 -4.55
CA GLU A 244 -6.61 -21.05 -5.58
C GLU A 244 -6.03 -19.64 -5.37
N LEU A 245 -5.99 -19.17 -4.12
CA LEU A 245 -5.35 -17.90 -3.77
C LEU A 245 -3.86 -17.93 -4.06
N ALA A 246 -3.19 -18.99 -3.62
CA ALA A 246 -1.75 -19.10 -3.81
C ALA A 246 -1.37 -19.21 -5.29
N GLU A 247 -2.17 -19.92 -6.11
CA GLU A 247 -1.99 -19.96 -7.57
C GLU A 247 -2.25 -18.59 -8.22
N GLU A 248 -3.16 -17.78 -7.67
CA GLU A 248 -3.36 -16.40 -8.12
C GLU A 248 -2.16 -15.51 -7.81
N VAL A 249 -1.55 -15.62 -6.62
CA VAL A 249 -0.34 -14.88 -6.28
C VAL A 249 0.79 -15.20 -7.27
N GLN A 250 0.98 -16.47 -7.64
CA GLN A 250 2.00 -16.84 -8.63
C GLN A 250 1.70 -16.27 -10.02
N ARG A 251 0.43 -16.20 -10.44
CA ARG A 251 0.05 -15.55 -11.70
C ARG A 251 0.34 -14.04 -11.67
N LEU A 252 0.06 -13.39 -10.55
CA LEU A 252 0.36 -11.98 -10.37
C LEU A 252 1.88 -11.74 -10.36
N GLU A 253 2.66 -12.68 -9.84
CA GLU A 253 4.12 -12.55 -9.87
C GLU A 253 4.67 -12.58 -11.30
N GLU A 254 4.22 -13.51 -12.14
CA GLU A 254 4.58 -13.50 -13.57
C GLU A 254 4.19 -12.16 -14.24
N CYS A 255 3.07 -11.56 -13.83
CA CYS A 255 2.66 -10.24 -14.31
C CYS A 255 3.56 -9.11 -13.79
N VAL A 256 4.00 -9.18 -12.53
CA VAL A 256 4.91 -8.21 -11.92
C VAL A 256 6.28 -8.25 -12.58
N ASP A 257 6.81 -9.44 -12.87
CA ASP A 257 8.05 -9.64 -13.64
C ASP A 257 8.02 -8.91 -14.99
N GLU A 258 6.92 -9.10 -15.74
CA GLU A 258 6.70 -8.44 -17.03
C GLU A 258 6.60 -6.92 -16.86
N LEU A 259 5.78 -6.45 -15.91
CA LEU A 259 5.59 -5.02 -15.62
C LEU A 259 6.88 -4.34 -15.17
N HIS A 260 7.67 -5.00 -14.34
CA HIS A 260 8.95 -4.52 -13.84
C HIS A 260 9.94 -4.34 -14.99
N THR A 261 10.04 -5.35 -15.87
CA THR A 261 10.88 -5.28 -17.08
C THR A 261 10.44 -4.14 -18.00
N GLU A 262 9.13 -3.99 -18.24
CA GLU A 262 8.60 -2.88 -19.04
C GLU A 262 8.94 -1.52 -18.42
N PHE A 263 8.77 -1.39 -17.10
CA PHE A 263 9.08 -0.18 -16.35
C PHE A 263 10.57 0.19 -16.48
N GLU A 264 11.49 -0.74 -16.23
CA GLU A 264 12.93 -0.49 -16.37
C GLU A 264 13.29 -0.01 -17.79
N LEU A 265 12.75 -0.68 -18.82
CA LEU A 265 12.99 -0.33 -20.22
C LEU A 265 12.46 1.08 -20.54
N LEU A 266 11.31 1.47 -20.02
CA LEU A 266 10.76 2.83 -20.19
C LEU A 266 11.64 3.88 -19.53
N VAL A 267 12.11 3.61 -18.31
CA VAL A 267 13.00 4.51 -17.55
C VAL A 267 14.35 4.65 -18.26
N LEU A 268 14.94 3.56 -18.76
CA LEU A 268 16.21 3.57 -19.51
C LEU A 268 16.08 4.21 -20.90
N SER A 269 14.93 4.06 -21.55
CA SER A 269 14.65 4.66 -22.85
C SER A 269 14.31 6.15 -22.75
N SER A 270 14.23 6.69 -21.54
CA SER A 270 13.98 8.11 -21.32
C SER A 270 15.21 8.95 -21.61
N SER A 271 15.03 9.99 -22.42
CA SER A 271 16.09 10.97 -22.65
C SER A 271 16.22 11.89 -21.43
N PHE A 272 17.22 11.66 -20.58
CA PHE A 272 17.51 12.48 -19.41
C PHE A 272 18.86 13.19 -19.48
N LYS A 273 18.95 14.35 -18.84
CA LYS A 273 20.20 15.11 -18.67
C LYS A 273 21.03 14.47 -17.55
N LYS A 274 22.34 14.76 -17.53
CA LYS A 274 23.26 14.21 -16.52
C LYS A 274 22.83 14.54 -15.08
N GLU A 275 22.19 15.70 -14.88
CA GLU A 275 21.72 16.15 -13.58
C GLU A 275 20.47 15.37 -13.10
N GLU A 276 19.69 14.83 -14.03
CA GLU A 276 18.47 14.04 -13.76
C GLU A 276 18.82 12.57 -13.45
N ALA A 277 20.02 12.09 -13.82
CA ALA A 277 20.43 10.69 -13.73
C ALA A 277 20.27 10.07 -12.34
N LYS A 278 20.51 10.83 -11.27
CA LYS A 278 20.32 10.36 -9.89
C LYS A 278 18.86 10.05 -9.58
N GLY A 279 17.94 10.91 -10.03
CA GLY A 279 16.51 10.70 -9.81
C GLY A 279 15.99 9.49 -10.59
N PHE A 280 16.47 9.29 -11.82
CA PHE A 280 16.14 8.10 -12.62
C PHE A 280 16.72 6.82 -11.99
N LEU A 281 17.93 6.87 -11.43
CA LEU A 281 18.46 5.76 -10.63
C LEU A 281 17.58 5.46 -9.42
N GLY A 282 17.06 6.49 -8.75
CA GLY A 282 16.07 6.33 -7.68
C GLY A 282 14.79 5.62 -8.14
N LEU A 283 14.26 5.97 -9.31
CA LEU A 283 13.09 5.29 -9.90
C LEU A 283 13.34 3.82 -10.21
N ILE A 284 14.48 3.49 -10.84
CA ILE A 284 14.83 2.09 -11.12
C ILE A 284 14.91 1.30 -9.82
N ARG A 285 15.57 1.86 -8.80
CA ARG A 285 15.67 1.22 -7.48
C ARG A 285 14.30 1.02 -6.84
N LEU A 286 13.40 2.00 -6.93
CA LEU A 286 12.02 1.83 -6.46
C LEU A 286 11.34 0.66 -7.18
N GLY A 287 11.47 0.54 -8.50
CA GLY A 287 10.91 -0.58 -9.26
C GLY A 287 11.45 -1.94 -8.80
N VAL A 288 12.77 -2.07 -8.68
CA VAL A 288 13.43 -3.29 -8.19
C VAL A 288 12.95 -3.67 -6.80
N VAL A 289 12.79 -2.68 -5.93
CA VAL A 289 12.37 -2.93 -4.55
C VAL A 289 10.89 -3.31 -4.46
N THR A 290 10.03 -2.70 -5.29
CA THR A 290 8.63 -3.11 -5.39
C THR A 290 8.49 -4.54 -5.92
N GLU A 291 9.33 -4.95 -6.88
CA GLU A 291 9.37 -6.35 -7.34
C GLU A 291 9.79 -7.29 -6.20
N LYS A 292 10.84 -6.98 -5.42
CA LYS A 292 11.22 -7.78 -4.24
C LYS A 292 10.07 -8.01 -3.24
N ILE A 293 9.16 -7.04 -3.09
CA ILE A 293 7.99 -7.18 -2.22
C ILE A 293 7.00 -8.21 -2.79
N ALA A 294 6.75 -8.15 -4.10
CA ALA A 294 5.93 -9.13 -4.82
C ALA A 294 6.53 -10.54 -4.72
N ASP A 295 7.84 -10.61 -4.88
CA ASP A 295 8.67 -11.80 -4.77
C ASP A 295 8.54 -12.45 -3.38
N ALA A 296 8.57 -11.65 -2.30
CA ALA A 296 8.31 -12.11 -0.94
C ALA A 296 6.88 -12.61 -0.75
N ALA A 297 5.88 -11.94 -1.34
CA ALA A 297 4.49 -12.40 -1.31
C ALA A 297 4.32 -13.76 -2.03
N ALA A 298 5.03 -13.96 -3.14
CA ALA A 298 5.04 -15.24 -3.85
C ALA A 298 5.65 -16.37 -2.99
N GLU A 299 6.72 -16.10 -2.24
CA GLU A 299 7.33 -17.06 -1.30
C GLU A 299 6.37 -17.45 -0.16
N ILE A 300 5.59 -16.50 0.37
CA ILE A 300 4.54 -16.75 1.37
C ILE A 300 3.47 -17.71 0.80
N ALA A 301 2.99 -17.44 -0.42
CA ALA A 301 2.00 -18.25 -1.10
C ALA A 301 2.53 -19.66 -1.46
N GLU A 302 3.83 -19.78 -1.76
CA GLU A 302 4.46 -21.05 -2.13
C GLU A 302 4.33 -22.13 -1.03
N VAL A 303 4.29 -21.72 0.24
CA VAL A 303 4.06 -22.64 1.38
C VAL A 303 2.82 -23.50 1.16
N VAL A 304 1.71 -22.89 0.72
CA VAL A 304 0.44 -23.58 0.43
C VAL A 304 0.57 -24.46 -0.81
N LEU A 305 1.26 -23.99 -1.85
CA LEU A 305 1.42 -24.71 -3.12
C LEU A 305 2.26 -25.98 -3.01
N ARG A 306 3.25 -25.97 -2.10
CA ARG A 306 4.07 -27.15 -1.79
C ARG A 306 3.33 -28.21 -0.98
N GLY A 307 2.06 -27.97 -0.63
CA GLY A 307 1.25 -28.89 0.16
C GLY A 307 1.71 -29.00 1.61
N ILE A 308 2.46 -28.00 2.10
CA ILE A 308 2.84 -27.90 3.50
C ILE A 308 1.59 -27.37 4.22
N GLU A 309 1.02 -28.19 5.10
CA GLU A 309 -0.15 -27.77 5.88
C GLU A 309 0.25 -26.60 6.79
N PRO A 310 -0.37 -25.40 6.64
CA PRO A 310 0.01 -24.25 7.45
C PRO A 310 -0.19 -24.55 8.93
N HIS A 311 0.88 -24.38 9.72
CA HIS A 311 0.80 -24.57 11.17
C HIS A 311 -0.23 -23.62 11.78
N PRO A 312 -1.04 -24.03 12.79
CA PRO A 312 -2.08 -23.17 13.38
C PRO A 312 -1.62 -21.79 13.85
N ILE A 313 -0.34 -21.65 14.20
CA ILE A 313 0.29 -20.36 14.57
C ILE A 313 0.20 -19.34 13.43
N LEU A 314 0.39 -19.76 12.17
CA LEU A 314 0.27 -18.88 11.01
C LEU A 314 -1.14 -18.30 10.93
N LYS A 315 -2.15 -19.16 11.09
CA LYS A 315 -3.56 -18.75 11.05
C LYS A 315 -3.88 -17.77 12.18
N MET A 316 -3.46 -18.06 13.41
CA MET A 316 -3.68 -17.17 14.56
C MET A 316 -3.05 -15.80 14.36
N THR A 317 -1.85 -15.77 13.77
CA THR A 317 -1.12 -14.52 13.50
C THR A 317 -1.85 -13.65 12.47
N ILE A 318 -2.49 -14.26 11.48
CA ILE A 318 -3.20 -13.54 10.41
C ILE A 318 -4.62 -13.14 10.88
N GLU A 319 -5.34 -14.01 11.61
CA GLU A 319 -6.66 -13.71 12.19
C GLU A 319 -6.62 -12.56 13.20
N GLU A 320 -5.59 -12.50 14.03
CA GLU A 320 -5.40 -11.42 15.01
C GLU A 320 -4.94 -10.10 14.36
N ALA A 321 -4.55 -10.12 13.07
CA ALA A 321 -4.19 -8.93 12.29
C ALA A 321 -5.40 -8.20 11.67
N GLU A 322 -6.61 -8.43 12.21
CA GLU A 322 -7.88 -7.73 11.99
C GLU A 322 -8.56 -7.81 10.60
N GLU A 323 -8.04 -8.61 9.65
CA GLU A 323 -8.61 -8.66 8.30
C GLU A 323 -8.81 -10.09 7.74
N THR A 324 -10.06 -10.47 7.50
CA THR A 324 -10.47 -11.74 6.84
C THR A 324 -10.78 -11.49 5.38
N VAL A 325 -10.24 -12.32 4.49
CA VAL A 325 -10.50 -12.24 3.04
C VAL A 325 -11.54 -13.26 2.60
N THR A 326 -12.49 -12.85 1.76
CA THR A 326 -13.53 -13.71 1.20
C THR A 326 -13.65 -13.53 -0.32
N PHE A 327 -14.18 -14.57 -0.97
CA PHE A 327 -14.49 -14.60 -2.38
C PHE A 327 -15.99 -14.63 -2.59
N VAL A 328 -16.50 -13.70 -3.39
CA VAL A 328 -17.90 -13.71 -3.76
C VAL A 328 -18.09 -13.50 -5.25
N SER A 329 -18.67 -14.50 -5.91
CA SER A 329 -19.11 -14.39 -7.29
C SER A 329 -20.35 -13.51 -7.39
N VAL A 330 -20.33 -12.58 -8.33
CA VAL A 330 -21.44 -11.65 -8.58
C VAL A 330 -22.46 -12.33 -9.47
N ALA A 331 -23.62 -12.66 -8.90
CA ALA A 331 -24.74 -13.29 -9.61
C ALA A 331 -25.46 -12.29 -10.54
N GLU A 332 -26.20 -12.80 -11.53
CA GLU A 332 -26.98 -11.99 -12.48
C GLU A 332 -27.99 -11.05 -11.80
N ASN A 333 -28.55 -11.48 -10.66
CA ASN A 333 -29.53 -10.75 -9.86
C ASN A 333 -28.89 -9.89 -8.75
N SER A 334 -27.56 -9.78 -8.70
CA SER A 334 -26.86 -9.05 -7.65
C SER A 334 -27.14 -7.55 -7.70
N PRO A 335 -27.43 -6.91 -6.56
CA PRO A 335 -27.40 -5.45 -6.38
C PRO A 335 -26.07 -4.78 -6.75
N LEU A 336 -24.97 -5.54 -6.81
CA LEU A 336 -23.65 -5.04 -7.17
C LEU A 336 -23.43 -5.02 -8.70
N ALA A 337 -24.19 -5.81 -9.46
CA ALA A 337 -24.02 -5.91 -10.90
C ALA A 337 -24.22 -4.57 -11.62
N ASN A 338 -23.29 -4.24 -12.52
CA ASN A 338 -23.21 -3.00 -13.28
C ASN A 338 -23.05 -1.70 -12.47
N LYS A 339 -22.79 -1.79 -11.16
CA LYS A 339 -22.43 -0.63 -10.35
C LYS A 339 -20.92 -0.41 -10.35
N THR A 340 -20.51 0.83 -10.15
CA THR A 340 -19.12 1.12 -9.78
C THR A 340 -18.88 0.74 -8.32
N LEU A 341 -17.64 0.47 -7.93
CA LEU A 341 -17.31 0.24 -6.52
C LEU A 341 -17.76 1.38 -5.61
N ARG A 342 -17.61 2.64 -6.07
CA ARG A 342 -18.06 3.83 -5.35
C ARG A 342 -19.58 3.81 -5.10
N ASP A 343 -20.36 3.43 -6.11
CA ASP A 343 -21.82 3.40 -6.01
C ASP A 343 -22.32 2.18 -5.22
N ALA A 344 -21.55 1.09 -5.27
CA ALA A 344 -21.85 -0.14 -4.56
C ALA A 344 -21.71 0.01 -3.04
N LYS A 345 -20.88 0.95 -2.56
CA LYS A 345 -20.70 1.29 -1.13
C LYS A 345 -20.45 0.08 -0.23
N ILE A 346 -19.77 -0.95 -0.77
CA ILE A 346 -19.51 -2.22 -0.09
C ILE A 346 -18.90 -2.02 1.30
N PRO A 347 -17.86 -1.18 1.49
CA PRO A 347 -17.29 -0.97 2.83
C PRO A 347 -18.28 -0.44 3.86
N LYS A 348 -19.24 0.39 3.43
CA LYS A 348 -20.26 0.93 4.31
C LYS A 348 -21.37 -0.07 4.64
N GLU A 349 -21.72 -0.92 3.67
CA GLU A 349 -22.81 -1.88 3.83
C GLU A 349 -22.39 -3.17 4.53
N THR A 350 -21.12 -3.57 4.38
CA THR A 350 -20.63 -4.85 4.88
C THR A 350 -19.40 -4.73 5.78
N GLY A 351 -18.71 -3.59 5.81
CA GLY A 351 -17.41 -3.50 6.47
C GLY A 351 -16.28 -4.21 5.70
N MET A 352 -16.55 -4.69 4.48
CA MET A 352 -15.56 -5.35 3.61
C MET A 352 -15.07 -4.40 2.50
N TRP A 353 -13.80 -4.50 2.17
CA TRP A 353 -13.11 -3.75 1.14
C TRP A 353 -12.74 -4.68 0.00
N VAL A 354 -13.16 -4.38 -1.22
CA VAL A 354 -12.81 -5.22 -2.37
C VAL A 354 -11.34 -4.94 -2.73
N LEU A 355 -10.48 -5.92 -2.47
CA LEU A 355 -9.05 -5.90 -2.81
C LEU A 355 -8.84 -6.11 -4.31
N ALA A 356 -9.59 -7.04 -4.89
CA ALA A 356 -9.45 -7.43 -6.28
C ALA A 356 -10.76 -7.89 -6.91
N ILE A 357 -10.85 -7.72 -8.23
CA ILE A 357 -11.92 -8.27 -9.07
C ILE A 357 -11.27 -9.24 -10.05
N ARG A 358 -11.59 -10.54 -9.90
CA ARG A 358 -11.22 -11.55 -10.87
C ARG A 358 -12.30 -11.65 -11.95
N ARG A 359 -11.92 -11.30 -13.18
CA ARG A 359 -12.76 -11.33 -14.39
C ARG A 359 -12.15 -12.27 -15.41
N GLY A 360 -12.68 -13.49 -15.48
CA GLY A 360 -12.05 -14.57 -16.24
C GLY A 360 -10.66 -14.87 -15.69
N ASP A 361 -9.64 -14.73 -16.54
CA ASP A 361 -8.23 -14.99 -16.22
C ASP A 361 -7.47 -13.75 -15.72
N LYS A 362 -8.15 -12.61 -15.59
CA LYS A 362 -7.53 -11.35 -15.14
C LYS A 362 -7.96 -11.03 -13.73
N CYS A 363 -7.00 -10.68 -12.88
CA CYS A 363 -7.23 -10.11 -11.57
C CYS A 363 -6.93 -8.61 -11.62
N ILE A 364 -7.86 -7.80 -11.15
CA ILE A 364 -7.85 -6.35 -11.31
C ILE A 364 -7.94 -5.73 -9.94
N ARG A 365 -6.94 -4.95 -9.50
CA ARG A 365 -7.10 -4.05 -8.35
C ARG A 365 -8.11 -2.97 -8.72
N PRO A 366 -9.27 -2.91 -8.07
CA PRO A 366 -10.37 -2.15 -8.59
C PRO A 366 -10.33 -0.72 -8.05
N ARG A 367 -10.54 0.26 -8.94
CA ARG A 367 -10.64 1.68 -8.59
C ARG A 367 -12.08 2.01 -8.18
N PRO A 368 -12.34 3.15 -7.52
CA PRO A 368 -13.70 3.56 -7.19
C PRO A 368 -14.65 3.59 -8.41
N GLU A 369 -14.11 3.88 -9.59
CA GLU A 369 -14.84 3.91 -10.87
C GLU A 369 -14.93 2.53 -11.57
N SER A 370 -14.21 1.51 -11.10
CA SER A 370 -14.26 0.16 -11.66
C SER A 370 -15.67 -0.40 -11.56
N LYS A 371 -16.20 -0.84 -12.70
CA LYS A 371 -17.52 -1.47 -12.78
C LYS A 371 -17.43 -2.94 -12.42
N ILE A 372 -18.32 -3.36 -11.53
CA ILE A 372 -18.55 -4.76 -11.19
C ILE A 372 -19.48 -5.35 -12.26
N GLU A 373 -19.04 -6.43 -12.89
CA GLU A 373 -19.78 -7.15 -13.93
C GLU A 373 -20.33 -8.48 -13.39
N VAL A 374 -21.37 -9.00 -14.02
CA VAL A 374 -21.90 -10.32 -13.69
C VAL A 374 -20.85 -11.37 -14.00
N GLY A 375 -20.64 -12.30 -13.07
CA GLY A 375 -19.62 -13.34 -13.18
C GLY A 375 -18.23 -12.92 -12.71
N ASP A 376 -18.04 -11.64 -12.32
CA ASP A 376 -16.86 -11.22 -11.57
C ASP A 376 -16.81 -11.97 -10.23
N VAL A 377 -15.59 -12.29 -9.78
CA VAL A 377 -15.34 -12.75 -8.42
C VAL A 377 -14.69 -11.62 -7.65
N LEU A 378 -15.41 -11.08 -6.67
CA LEU A 378 -14.91 -10.07 -5.77
C LEU A 378 -14.08 -10.74 -4.68
N ILE A 379 -12.82 -10.33 -4.56
CA ILE A 379 -11.93 -10.70 -3.48
C ILE A 379 -11.93 -9.53 -2.53
N ALA A 380 -12.43 -9.72 -1.31
CA ALA A 380 -12.63 -8.62 -0.36
C ALA A 380 -12.11 -8.96 1.02
N SER A 381 -11.48 -7.99 1.67
CA SER A 381 -10.92 -8.04 3.02
C SER A 381 -11.75 -7.24 4.01
N GLY A 382 -11.90 -7.71 5.24
CA GLY A 382 -12.52 -6.93 6.31
C GLY A 382 -12.86 -7.80 7.52
N TYR A 383 -13.60 -7.22 8.46
CA TYR A 383 -14.02 -7.92 9.67
C TYR A 383 -14.87 -9.15 9.33
N ALA A 384 -14.69 -10.24 10.07
CA ALA A 384 -15.36 -11.52 9.82
C ALA A 384 -16.89 -11.41 9.72
N ASP A 385 -17.51 -10.51 10.48
CA ASP A 385 -18.96 -10.26 10.46
C ASP A 385 -19.46 -9.75 9.09
N GLY A 386 -18.58 -9.10 8.31
CA GLY A 386 -18.90 -8.53 7.00
C GLY A 386 -18.94 -9.52 5.84
N GLU A 387 -18.38 -10.71 6.02
CA GLU A 387 -18.29 -11.73 4.97
C GLU A 387 -19.68 -12.20 4.52
N GLU A 388 -20.57 -12.52 5.48
CA GLU A 388 -21.92 -13.00 5.15
C GLU A 388 -22.74 -11.94 4.44
N ASP A 389 -22.57 -10.67 4.82
CA ASP A 389 -23.32 -9.57 4.23
C ASP A 389 -22.85 -9.28 2.81
N LEU A 390 -21.54 -9.40 2.54
CA LEU A 390 -21.02 -9.34 1.17
C LEU A 390 -21.53 -10.50 0.31
N LYS A 391 -21.60 -11.71 0.87
CA LYS A 391 -22.17 -12.88 0.18
C LYS A 391 -23.62 -12.66 -0.22
N LYS A 392 -24.45 -12.13 0.69
CA LYS A 392 -25.86 -11.79 0.42
C LYS A 392 -25.98 -10.67 -0.62
N LEU A 393 -25.07 -9.70 -0.63
CA LEU A 393 -25.06 -8.61 -1.61
C LEU A 393 -24.63 -9.06 -3.01
N ALA A 394 -23.61 -9.92 -3.12
CA ALA A 394 -23.14 -10.37 -4.43
C ALA A 394 -23.95 -11.54 -5.00
N SER A 395 -24.63 -12.33 -4.15
CA SER A 395 -25.47 -13.46 -4.58
C SER A 395 -26.70 -13.65 -3.67
N PRO A 396 -27.70 -12.75 -3.76
CA PRO A 396 -28.92 -12.79 -2.96
C PRO A 396 -29.91 -13.92 -3.31
#